data_AF-A0A820I2Z8-F1
#
_entry.id   AF-A0A820I2Z8-F1
#
_cell.length_a   1.000
_cell.length_b   1.000
_cell.length_c   1.000
_cell.angle_alpha   90.00
_cell.angle_beta   90.00
_cell.angle_gamma   90.00
#
_symmetry.space_group_name_H-M   'P 1'
#
loop_
_entity.id
_entity.type
_entity.pdbx_description
1 polymer ?
#
loop_
_entity_poly.entity_id
_entity_poly.type
_entity_poly.pdbx_seq_one_letter_code
_entity_poly.pdbx_strand_id
1 'polypeptide(L)'
;MLIYLITKDGAVLPPDEDVQPFKNNSVYTNAIPSLSIQLAHNISCITNKMISPQCLDIVSNLYFPFDNSIRTYIEYEGFDLNHTTIKQTDVVLLAFPLMWSMNDEIKRNDLLAYEPLTRVDGLAMT
;
A
#
# COMPACT_ATOMS: atom_id res chain seq x y z
N MET A 1 -3.16 -16.58 -10.23
CA MET A 1 -2.89 -17.05 -8.85
C MET A 1 -2.38 -15.83 -8.12
N LEU A 2 -3.19 -15.21 -7.25
CA LEU A 2 -2.74 -14.04 -6.48
C LEU A 2 -1.54 -14.44 -5.61
N ILE A 3 -0.43 -13.70 -5.74
CA ILE A 3 0.80 -13.95 -5.01
C ILE A 3 0.87 -12.92 -3.89
N TYR A 4 0.63 -13.40 -2.68
CA TYR A 4 0.84 -12.63 -1.47
C TYR A 4 2.35 -12.56 -1.23
N LEU A 5 2.96 -11.39 -1.39
CA LEU A 5 4.39 -11.18 -1.08
C LEU A 5 4.71 -11.41 0.40
N ILE A 6 3.66 -11.47 1.23
CA ILE A 6 3.73 -11.75 2.65
C ILE A 6 2.64 -12.80 2.85
N THR A 7 3.08 -14.01 3.20
CA THR A 7 2.36 -15.28 2.97
C THR A 7 0.94 -15.30 3.54
N LYS A 8 0.21 -16.37 3.23
CA LYS A 8 -1.09 -16.70 3.85
C LYS A 8 -1.06 -16.72 5.41
N ASP A 9 0.14 -16.71 6.00
CA ASP A 9 0.46 -16.64 7.44
C ASP A 9 1.37 -15.42 7.79
N GLY A 10 1.65 -14.57 6.81
CA GLY A 10 2.63 -13.49 6.86
C GLY A 10 1.93 -12.16 7.10
N ALA A 11 1.75 -11.84 8.37
CA ALA A 11 1.13 -10.61 8.79
C ALA A 11 2.20 -9.52 8.97
N VAL A 12 1.91 -8.30 8.53
CA VAL A 12 2.80 -7.13 8.67
C VAL A 12 2.25 -6.08 9.62
N LEU A 13 3.17 -5.27 10.12
CA LEU A 13 2.89 -3.97 10.69
C LEU A 13 2.97 -2.92 9.56
N PRO A 14 1.86 -2.29 9.15
CA PRO A 14 1.92 -1.12 8.28
C PRO A 14 2.57 0.08 8.99
N PRO A 15 2.86 1.18 8.27
CA PRO A 15 3.17 2.48 8.86
C PRO A 15 2.26 2.92 10.01
N ASP A 16 0.97 2.59 9.98
CA ASP A 16 0.12 2.73 11.17
C ASP A 16 0.51 1.69 12.24
N GLU A 17 1.34 2.11 13.19
CA GLU A 17 1.90 1.22 14.21
C GLU A 17 0.88 0.76 15.28
N ASP A 18 -0.30 1.40 15.37
CA ASP A 18 -1.34 1.00 16.31
C ASP A 18 -2.10 -0.26 15.84
N VAL A 19 -1.86 -0.69 14.60
CA VAL A 19 -2.47 -1.87 14.01
C VAL A 19 -2.03 -3.13 14.75
N GLN A 20 -2.96 -3.71 15.50
CA GLN A 20 -2.80 -4.99 16.19
C GLN A 20 -4.06 -5.88 16.00
N PRO A 21 -3.92 -7.19 15.78
CA PRO A 21 -2.67 -7.88 15.42
C PRO A 21 -2.17 -7.41 14.03
N PHE A 22 -0.96 -7.84 13.66
CA PHE A 22 -0.44 -7.67 12.29
C PHE A 22 -1.46 -8.09 11.23
N LYS A 23 -1.41 -7.46 10.06
CA LYS A 23 -2.44 -7.57 9.02
C LYS A 23 -1.88 -8.09 7.71
N ASN A 24 -2.76 -8.64 6.88
CA ASN A 24 -2.42 -9.07 5.54
C ASN A 24 -2.68 -7.94 4.55
N ASN A 25 -1.87 -7.89 3.49
CA ASN A 25 -2.08 -7.01 2.35
C ASN A 25 -2.16 -5.51 2.71
N SER A 26 -1.27 -5.03 3.58
CA SER A 26 -1.07 -3.58 3.73
C SER A 26 -0.76 -2.98 2.36
N VAL A 27 -1.56 -2.01 1.94
CA VAL A 27 -1.50 -1.42 0.61
C VAL A 27 -0.15 -0.73 0.38
N TYR A 28 0.35 -0.01 1.39
CA TYR A 28 1.67 0.61 1.36
C TYR A 28 2.77 -0.43 1.32
N THR A 29 2.69 -1.45 2.18
CA THR A 29 3.69 -2.51 2.23
C THR A 29 3.79 -3.26 0.90
N ASN A 30 2.66 -3.47 0.21
CA ASN A 30 2.63 -4.09 -1.12
C ASN A 30 3.08 -3.12 -2.23
N ALA A 31 2.93 -1.81 -2.07
CA ALA A 31 3.37 -0.82 -3.05
C ALA A 31 4.90 -0.78 -3.18
N ILE A 32 5.63 -0.89 -2.06
CA ILE A 32 7.10 -0.85 -2.04
C ILE A 32 7.77 -1.88 -2.97
N PRO A 33 7.49 -3.19 -2.90
CA PRO A 33 8.11 -4.17 -3.79
C PRO A 33 7.68 -3.97 -5.24
N SER A 34 6.44 -3.52 -5.49
CA SER A 34 5.99 -3.19 -6.85
C SER A 34 6.82 -2.05 -7.46
N LEU A 35 6.98 -0.93 -6.74
CA LEU A 35 7.83 0.18 -7.17
C LEU A 35 9.29 -0.24 -7.35
N SER A 36 9.81 -1.04 -6.41
CA SER A 36 11.20 -1.51 -6.42
C SER A 36 11.51 -2.37 -7.64
N ILE A 37 10.62 -3.30 -7.98
CA ILE A 37 10.79 -4.20 -9.13
C ILE A 37 10.53 -3.45 -10.44
N GLN A 38 9.57 -2.53 -10.49
CA GLN A 38 9.39 -1.65 -11.66
C GLN A 38 10.63 -0.80 -11.93
N LEU A 39 11.22 -0.19 -10.90
CA LEU A 39 12.47 0.56 -11.03
C LEU A 39 13.60 -0.34 -11.54
N ALA A 40 13.77 -1.50 -10.93
CA ALA A 40 14.78 -2.45 -11.35
C ALA A 40 14.56 -2.85 -12.83
N HIS A 41 13.30 -3.07 -13.24
CA HIS A 41 12.97 -3.45 -14.61
C HIS A 41 13.36 -2.34 -15.59
N ASN A 42 13.08 -1.08 -15.26
CA ASN A 42 13.50 0.06 -16.08
C ASN A 42 15.03 0.14 -16.20
N ILE A 43 15.76 -0.11 -15.11
CA ILE A 43 17.24 -0.16 -15.11
C ILE A 43 17.75 -1.36 -15.92
N SER A 44 17.05 -2.49 -15.90
CA SER A 44 17.40 -3.70 -16.66
C SER A 44 17.46 -3.43 -18.17
N CYS A 45 16.50 -2.65 -18.67
CA CYS A 45 16.43 -2.24 -20.08
C CYS A 45 17.61 -1.34 -20.49
N ILE A 46 18.18 -0.58 -19.56
CA ILE A 46 19.33 0.30 -19.82
C ILE A 46 20.65 -0.49 -19.71
N THR A 47 20.73 -1.40 -18.74
CA THR A 47 21.98 -2.10 -18.39
C THR A 47 22.14 -3.45 -19.07
N ASN A 48 21.13 -3.93 -19.81
CA ASN A 48 21.05 -5.28 -20.38
C ASN A 48 21.19 -6.41 -19.35
N LYS A 49 20.85 -6.14 -18.08
CA LYS A 49 20.84 -7.14 -17.00
C LYS A 49 19.41 -7.58 -16.72
N MET A 50 19.02 -8.76 -17.22
CA MET A 50 17.64 -9.22 -17.07
C MET A 50 17.22 -9.40 -15.62
N ILE A 51 15.96 -9.05 -15.34
CA ILE A 51 15.29 -9.40 -14.09
C ILE A 51 14.72 -10.82 -14.19
N SER A 52 14.76 -11.52 -13.06
CA SER A 52 14.11 -12.82 -12.92
C SER A 52 12.61 -12.71 -13.24
N PRO A 53 12.07 -13.51 -14.18
CA PRO A 53 10.64 -13.53 -14.49
C PRO A 53 9.77 -13.74 -13.25
N GLN A 54 10.25 -14.52 -12.28
CA GLN A 54 9.56 -14.73 -11.01
C GLN A 54 9.29 -13.43 -10.25
N CYS A 55 10.21 -12.46 -10.26
CA CYS A 55 9.98 -11.16 -9.64
C CYS A 55 8.85 -10.38 -10.32
N LEU A 56 8.78 -10.44 -11.65
CA LEU A 56 7.71 -9.80 -12.43
C LEU A 56 6.35 -10.48 -12.19
N ASP A 57 6.35 -11.81 -12.11
CA ASP A 57 5.17 -12.61 -11.78
C ASP A 57 4.64 -12.26 -10.38
N ILE A 58 5.54 -12.09 -9.41
CA ILE A 58 5.17 -11.70 -8.05
C ILE A 58 4.46 -10.34 -8.04
N VAL A 59 5.04 -9.30 -8.64
CA VAL A 59 4.44 -7.95 -8.58
C VAL A 59 3.18 -7.79 -9.41
N SER A 60 3.04 -8.55 -10.49
CA SER A 60 1.82 -8.56 -11.30
C SER A 60 0.64 -9.23 -10.61
N ASN A 61 0.89 -10.03 -9.56
CA ASN A 61 -0.12 -10.74 -8.80
C ASN A 61 -0.29 -10.21 -7.37
N LEU A 62 0.32 -9.06 -7.05
CA LEU A 62 0.11 -8.36 -5.78
C LEU A 62 -1.33 -7.90 -5.65
N TYR A 63 -1.87 -8.05 -4.45
CA TYR A 63 -3.20 -7.55 -4.10
C TYR A 63 -3.12 -6.17 -3.46
N PHE A 64 -3.91 -5.24 -3.96
CA PHE A 64 -4.06 -3.90 -3.40
C PHE A 64 -5.53 -3.73 -2.99
N PRO A 65 -5.87 -3.78 -1.70
CA PRO A 65 -7.24 -3.61 -1.24
C PRO A 65 -7.79 -2.26 -1.71
N PHE A 66 -8.94 -2.28 -2.39
CA PHE A 66 -9.53 -1.08 -2.99
C PHE A 66 -11.05 -1.15 -2.94
N ASP A 67 -11.68 -0.11 -2.41
CA ASP A 67 -13.14 0.05 -2.42
C ASP A 67 -13.57 0.83 -3.67
N ASN A 68 -14.19 0.11 -4.60
CA ASN A 68 -14.67 0.69 -5.86
C ASN A 68 -15.85 1.66 -5.68
N SER A 69 -16.60 1.56 -4.59
CA SER A 69 -17.79 2.38 -4.36
C SER A 69 -17.45 3.82 -4.03
N ILE A 70 -16.39 4.03 -3.25
CA ILE A 70 -15.86 5.34 -2.87
C ILE A 70 -14.55 5.70 -3.58
N ARG A 71 -14.01 4.77 -4.38
CA ARG A 71 -12.77 4.91 -5.15
C ARG A 71 -11.57 5.24 -4.26
N THR A 72 -11.39 4.43 -3.23
CA THR A 72 -10.39 4.61 -2.17
C THR A 72 -9.60 3.32 -1.95
N TYR A 73 -8.28 3.44 -1.82
CA TYR A 73 -7.45 2.33 -1.36
C TYR A 73 -7.75 2.04 0.11
N ILE A 74 -7.79 0.75 0.45
CA ILE A 74 -8.02 0.29 1.81
C ILE A 74 -6.68 -0.12 2.42
N GLU A 75 -6.41 0.38 3.62
CA GLU A 75 -5.11 0.24 4.29
C GLU A 75 -4.58 -1.19 4.33
N TYR A 76 -5.42 -2.14 4.74
CA TYR A 76 -5.11 -3.56 4.72
C TYR A 76 -6.40 -4.37 4.51
N GLU A 77 -6.27 -5.66 4.25
CA GLU A 77 -7.43 -6.53 4.05
C GLU A 77 -8.32 -6.60 5.31
N GLY A 78 -9.57 -6.17 5.18
CA GLY A 78 -10.55 -6.13 6.28
C GLY A 78 -10.49 -4.88 7.16
N PHE A 79 -9.77 -3.82 6.76
CA PHE A 79 -9.84 -2.52 7.43
C PHE A 79 -11.26 -1.93 7.32
N ASP A 80 -11.75 -1.35 8.42
CA ASP A 80 -13.06 -0.71 8.49
C ASP A 80 -12.89 0.80 8.67
N LEU A 81 -13.19 1.55 7.60
CA LEU A 81 -13.12 3.01 7.56
C LEU A 81 -14.06 3.71 8.56
N ASN A 82 -15.09 3.05 9.07
CA ASN A 82 -16.08 3.70 9.94
C ASN A 82 -15.79 3.51 11.44
N HIS A 83 -14.94 2.55 11.80
CA HIS A 83 -14.78 2.13 13.19
C HIS A 83 -13.32 2.07 13.64
N THR A 84 -12.37 2.47 12.78
CA THR A 84 -10.94 2.40 13.08
C THR A 84 -10.37 3.80 13.27
N THR A 85 -9.61 3.99 14.35
CA THR A 85 -8.77 5.17 14.56
C THR A 85 -7.32 4.78 14.34
N ILE A 86 -6.57 5.60 13.59
CA ILE A 86 -5.19 5.32 13.20
C ILE A 86 -4.22 6.30 13.85
N LYS A 87 -2.97 5.87 14.05
CA LYS A 87 -1.88 6.71 14.59
C LYS A 87 -1.28 7.62 13.53
N GLN A 88 -1.11 7.10 12.31
CA GLN A 88 -0.54 7.79 11.15
C GLN A 88 -1.22 7.29 9.87
N THR A 89 -1.23 8.12 8.82
CA THR A 89 -1.89 7.77 7.56
C THR A 89 -1.03 6.78 6.77
N ASP A 90 -1.53 5.57 6.49
CA ASP A 90 -0.80 4.60 5.65
C ASP A 90 -1.11 4.80 4.14
N VAL A 91 -2.40 4.92 3.82
CA VAL A 91 -2.87 5.04 2.43
C VAL A 91 -2.42 6.35 1.76
N VAL A 92 -2.39 7.46 2.50
CA VAL A 92 -1.96 8.76 1.97
C VAL A 92 -0.48 8.73 1.56
N LEU A 93 0.32 7.85 2.17
CA LEU A 93 1.75 7.71 1.82
C LEU A 93 1.98 7.16 0.41
N LEU A 94 0.97 6.49 -0.17
CA LEU A 94 0.98 6.11 -1.58
C LEU A 94 1.10 7.35 -2.46
N ALA A 95 0.35 8.42 -2.16
CA ALA A 95 0.39 9.65 -2.93
C ALA A 95 1.69 10.44 -2.66
N PHE A 96 2.11 10.53 -1.40
CA PHE A 96 3.39 11.12 -1.02
C PHE A 96 3.90 10.50 0.29
N PRO A 97 5.12 9.95 0.34
CA PRO A 97 6.22 10.21 -0.58
C PRO A 97 6.36 9.18 -1.72
N LEU A 98 5.55 8.12 -1.77
CA LEU A 98 5.77 7.05 -2.77
C LEU A 98 5.48 7.48 -4.20
N MET A 99 4.70 8.55 -4.40
CA MET A 99 4.32 9.06 -5.72
C MET A 99 3.71 7.95 -6.60
N TRP A 100 2.95 7.05 -5.96
CA TRP A 100 2.28 5.92 -6.61
C TRP A 100 1.36 6.43 -7.73
N SER A 101 1.46 5.80 -8.89
CA SER A 101 0.70 6.21 -10.06
C SER A 101 -0.77 5.85 -9.88
N MET A 102 -1.59 6.84 -9.55
CA MET A 102 -3.03 6.73 -9.39
C MET A 102 -3.74 8.00 -9.88
N ASN A 103 -5.05 7.89 -10.12
CA ASN A 103 -5.88 9.02 -10.54
C ASN A 103 -5.95 10.09 -9.43
N ASP A 104 -5.97 11.38 -9.80
CA ASP A 104 -6.06 12.48 -8.83
C ASP A 104 -7.35 12.46 -8.00
N GLU A 105 -8.43 11.93 -8.55
CA GLU A 105 -9.67 11.63 -7.81
C GLU A 105 -9.42 10.63 -6.69
N ILE A 106 -8.69 9.54 -6.96
CA ILE A 106 -8.36 8.52 -5.96
C ILE A 106 -7.47 9.13 -4.87
N LYS A 107 -6.43 9.89 -5.24
CA LYS A 107 -5.58 10.60 -4.26
C LYS A 107 -6.39 11.49 -3.32
N ARG A 108 -7.36 12.24 -3.89
CA ARG A 108 -8.24 13.11 -3.12
C ARG A 108 -9.15 12.30 -2.21
N ASN A 109 -9.73 11.21 -2.71
CA ASN A 109 -10.65 10.38 -1.93
C ASN A 109 -9.91 9.64 -0.80
N ASP A 110 -8.71 9.13 -1.05
CA ASP A 110 -7.84 8.55 -0.03
C ASP A 110 -7.55 9.57 1.08
N LEU A 111 -7.15 10.79 0.73
CA LEU A 111 -6.90 11.86 1.72
C LEU A 111 -8.15 12.16 2.56
N LEU A 112 -9.31 12.32 1.92
CA LEU A 112 -10.55 12.66 2.63
C LEU A 112 -11.10 11.52 3.48
N ALA A 113 -10.86 10.26 3.09
CA ALA A 113 -11.29 9.10 3.85
C ALA A 113 -10.46 8.90 5.12
N TYR A 114 -9.15 9.17 5.05
CA TYR A 114 -8.21 8.87 6.14
C TYR A 114 -7.89 10.07 7.06
N GLU A 115 -8.09 11.31 6.60
CA GLU A 115 -7.94 12.51 7.43
C GLU A 115 -8.73 12.46 8.75
N PRO A 116 -10.04 12.14 8.77
CA PRO A 116 -10.81 12.13 10.02
C PRO A 116 -10.50 10.95 10.95
N LEU A 117 -9.81 9.91 10.45
CA LEU A 117 -9.48 8.71 11.23
C LEU A 117 -8.19 8.88 12.04
N THR A 118 -7.39 9.87 11.69
CA THR A 118 -6.12 10.16 12.33
C THR A 118 -6.36 10.81 13.69
N ARG A 119 -5.83 10.20 14.76
CA ARG A 119 -5.91 10.81 16.10
C ARG A 119 -5.03 12.06 16.23
N VAL A 120 -5.47 13.01 17.06
CA VAL A 120 -4.83 14.33 17.24
C VAL A 120 -3.45 14.25 17.90
N ASP A 121 -3.16 13.19 18.67
CA ASP A 121 -1.87 12.90 19.29
C ASP A 121 -1.00 11.93 18.45
N GLY A 122 -1.29 11.81 17.16
CA GLY A 122 -0.45 11.14 16.18
C GLY A 122 0.95 11.74 16.08
N LEU A 123 1.88 11.00 15.48
CA LEU A 123 3.25 11.46 15.29
C LEU A 123 3.33 12.58 14.24
N ALA A 124 4.41 13.35 14.23
CA ALA A 124 4.58 14.50 13.31
C ALA A 124 4.60 14.12 11.81
N MET A 125 4.74 12.84 11.48
CA MET A 125 4.72 12.33 10.10
C MET A 125 3.30 11.85 9.74
N THR A 126 2.31 12.72 9.86
CA THR A 126 0.91 12.39 9.53
C THR A 126 0.31 13.34 8.52
#